data_AF-A0A5K1AM96-F1
#
_entry.id   AF-A0A5K1AM96-F1
#
_cell.length_a   1.000
_cell.length_b   1.000
_cell.length_c   1.000
_cell.angle_alpha   90.00
_cell.angle_beta   90.00
_cell.angle_gamma   90.00
#
_symmetry.space_group_name_H-M   'P 1'
#
loop_
_entity.id
_entity.type
_entity.pdbx_description
1 polymer ?
#
loop_
_entity_poly.entity_id
_entity_poly.type
_entity_poly.pdbx_seq_one_letter_code
_entity_poly.pdbx_strand_id
1 'polypeptide(L)'
;EHDWVPIVSDGRTDIQKHPLINFIVIAYHESICLKAIDASGEYKDAKYLKQLFIEAFKEVGPDKLVQFVTDNAPICKSIGLSL
;
A
#
# COMPACT_ATOMS: atom_id res chain seq x y z
N GLU A 1 -15.07 -2.89 20.37
CA GLU A 1 -13.74 -3.34 19.91
C GLU A 1 -13.22 -2.30 18.94
N HIS A 2 -11.97 -1.87 19.06
CA HIS A 2 -11.41 -0.90 18.14
C HIS A 2 -10.80 -1.66 16.96
N ASP A 3 -11.42 -1.54 15.79
CA ASP A 3 -10.96 -2.08 14.51
C ASP A 3 -9.70 -1.33 14.05
N TRP A 4 -8.59 -1.54 14.76
CA TRP A 4 -7.28 -1.03 14.37
C TRP A 4 -6.69 -1.95 13.32
N VAL A 5 -6.28 -1.38 12.19
CA VAL A 5 -5.92 -2.18 11.03
C VAL A 5 -4.62 -1.67 10.39
N PRO A 6 -3.54 -2.45 10.45
CA PRO A 6 -2.35 -2.20 9.65
C PRO A 6 -2.63 -2.43 8.17
N ILE A 7 -2.01 -1.59 7.33
CA ILE A 7 -1.93 -1.82 5.89
C ILE A 7 -0.48 -2.16 5.54
N VAL A 8 -0.29 -3.21 4.76
CA VAL A 8 0.99 -3.61 4.18
C VAL A 8 0.93 -3.38 2.67
N SER A 9 1.91 -2.67 2.13
CA SER A 9 2.07 -2.46 0.70
C SER A 9 3.34 -3.10 0.18
N ASP A 10 3.24 -3.85 -0.92
CA ASP A 10 4.39 -4.49 -1.56
C ASP A 10 4.35 -4.35 -3.09
N GLY A 11 5.48 -3.94 -3.66
CA GLY A 11 5.69 -3.88 -5.10
C GLY A 11 6.25 -5.20 -5.62
N ARG A 12 5.48 -5.91 -6.44
CA ARG A 12 5.91 -7.17 -7.07
C ARG A 12 5.90 -7.08 -8.59
N THR A 13 6.59 -8.00 -9.24
CA THR A 13 6.43 -8.26 -10.67
C THR A 13 5.78 -9.63 -10.84
N ASP A 14 4.70 -9.72 -11.61
CA ASP A 14 4.04 -11.00 -11.85
C ASP A 14 4.82 -11.87 -12.86
N ILE A 15 4.33 -13.09 -13.12
CA ILE A 15 4.97 -14.02 -14.06
C ILE A 15 4.98 -13.52 -15.52
N GLN A 16 4.09 -12.58 -15.85
CA GLN A 16 3.97 -11.96 -17.17
C GLN A 16 4.77 -10.66 -17.27
N LYS A 17 5.53 -10.31 -16.22
CA LYS A 17 6.32 -9.08 -16.09
C LYS A 17 5.49 -7.81 -15.92
N HIS A 18 4.22 -7.91 -15.52
CA HIS A 18 3.45 -6.75 -15.13
C HIS A 18 3.85 -6.32 -13.72
N PRO A 19 4.21 -5.04 -13.52
CA PRO A 19 4.44 -4.52 -12.19
C PRO A 19 3.11 -4.35 -11.44
N LEU A 20 3.00 -4.98 -10.28
CA LEU A 20 1.84 -4.86 -9.40
C LEU A 20 2.21 -4.19 -8.09
N ILE A 21 1.30 -3.38 -7.55
CA ILE A 21 1.37 -2.83 -6.19
C ILE A 21 0.21 -3.41 -5.40
N ASN A 22 0.49 -4.22 -4.39
CA ASN A 22 -0.53 -4.87 -3.58
C ASN A 22 -0.70 -4.12 -2.26
N PHE A 23 -1.93 -4.01 -1.80
CA PHE A 23 -2.28 -3.54 -0.47
C PHE A 23 -3.01 -4.65 0.27
N ILE A 24 -2.49 -5.01 1.42
CA ILE A 24 -3.04 -6.06 2.29
C ILE A 24 -3.36 -5.42 3.62
N VAL A 25 -4.54 -5.74 4.12
CA VAL A 25 -5.09 -5.28 5.38
C VAL A 25 -4.94 -6.43 6.37
N ILE A 26 -4.32 -6.19 7.52
CA ILE A 26 -4.11 -7.21 8.55
C ILE A 26 -5.21 -7.06 9.61
N ALA A 27 -6.24 -7.90 9.51
CA ALA A 27 -7.29 -7.99 10.52
C ALA A 27 -6.94 -9.04 11.57
N TYR A 28 -7.68 -9.04 12.69
CA TYR A 28 -7.37 -9.80 13.90
C TYR A 28 -7.17 -11.31 13.66
N HIS A 29 -7.91 -11.88 12.71
CA HIS A 29 -7.89 -13.32 12.41
C HIS A 29 -7.52 -13.65 10.96
N GLU A 30 -7.40 -12.64 10.09
CA GLU A 30 -7.19 -12.84 8.66
C GLU A 30 -6.46 -11.67 8.03
N SER A 31 -5.75 -11.95 6.94
CA SER A 31 -5.23 -10.93 6.05
C SER A 31 -6.08 -10.88 4.79
N ILE A 32 -6.50 -9.68 4.42
CA ILE A 32 -7.38 -9.46 3.26
C ILE A 32 -6.61 -8.63 2.24
N CYS A 33 -6.57 -9.10 0.99
CA CYS A 33 -6.10 -8.27 -0.12
C CYS A 33 -7.12 -7.15 -0.34
N LEU A 34 -6.74 -5.91 0.00
CA LEU A 34 -7.59 -4.74 -0.21
C LEU A 34 -7.66 -4.42 -1.70
N LYS A 35 -6.49 -4.34 -2.36
CA LYS A 35 -6.40 -4.12 -3.81
C LYS A 35 -5.03 -4.56 -4.34
N ALA A 36 -5.01 -4.90 -5.63
CA ALA A 36 -3.79 -5.07 -6.40
C ALA A 36 -3.87 -4.17 -7.64
N ILE A 37 -2.93 -3.26 -7.78
CA ILE A 37 -2.92 -2.25 -8.84
C ILE A 37 -1.87 -2.64 -9.88
N ASP A 38 -2.30 -2.76 -11.13
CA ASP A 38 -1.38 -2.82 -12.27
C ASP A 38 -0.76 -1.45 -12.51
N ALA A 39 0.56 -1.37 -12.35
CA ALA A 39 1.35 -0.17 -12.56
C ALA A 39 2.05 -0.16 -13.94
N SER A 40 1.58 -0.98 -14.89
CA SER A 40 2.07 -1.00 -16.25
C SER A 40 1.86 0.36 -16.92
N GLY A 41 2.90 0.89 -17.56
CA GLY A 41 2.85 2.20 -18.22
C GLY A 41 2.99 3.40 -17.27
N GLU A 42 2.95 3.19 -15.95
CA GLU A 42 3.10 4.25 -14.97
C GLU A 42 4.55 4.49 -14.57
N TYR A 43 4.91 5.76 -14.40
CA TYR A 43 6.19 6.13 -13.79
C TYR A 43 6.02 6.12 -12.27
N LYS A 44 6.61 5.13 -11.60
CA LYS A 44 6.46 4.88 -10.15
C LYS A 44 7.29 5.86 -9.31
N ASP A 45 7.07 7.15 -9.50
CA ASP A 45 7.70 8.18 -8.68
C ASP A 45 7.02 8.30 -7.31
N ALA A 46 7.58 9.19 -6.48
CA ALA A 46 7.08 9.39 -5.13
C ALA A 46 5.64 9.96 -5.12
N LYS A 47 5.27 10.74 -6.14
CA LYS A 47 3.95 11.35 -6.24
C LYS A 47 2.90 10.30 -6.55
N TYR A 48 3.16 9.44 -7.54
CA TYR A 48 2.29 8.35 -7.93
C TYR A 48 2.05 7.40 -6.76
N LEU A 49 3.12 6.89 -6.14
CA LEU A 49 3.01 5.97 -5.01
C LEU A 49 2.31 6.60 -3.80
N LYS A 50 2.62 7.86 -3.47
CA LYS A 50 1.94 8.59 -2.39
C LYS A 50 0.44 8.70 -2.64
N GLN A 51 0.02 8.96 -3.87
CA GLN A 51 -1.40 9.01 -4.22
C GLN A 51 -2.08 7.67 -3.94
N LEU A 52 -1.49 6.56 -4.39
CA LEU A 52 -2.04 5.22 -4.14
C LEU A 52 -2.15 4.91 -2.64
N PHE A 53 -1.15 5.30 -1.86
CA PHE A 53 -1.15 5.11 -0.40
C PHE A 53 -2.28 5.88 0.27
N ILE A 54 -2.46 7.16 -0.08
CA ILE A 54 -3.55 7.99 0.44
C ILE A 54 -4.92 7.40 0.07
N GLU A 55 -5.07 6.89 -1.15
CA GLU A 55 -6.31 6.23 -1.59
C GLU A 55 -6.59 4.96 -0.78
N ALA A 56 -5.58 4.14 -0.50
CA ALA A 56 -5.71 2.97 0.37
C ALA A 56 -6.09 3.37 1.81
N PHE A 57 -5.54 4.45 2.34
CA PHE A 57 -5.87 4.94 3.70
C PHE A 57 -7.32 5.39 3.79
N LYS A 58 -7.81 6.11 2.77
CA LYS A 58 -9.20 6.54 2.70
C LYS A 58 -10.18 5.37 2.64
N GLU A 59 -9.81 4.29 1.97
CA GLU A 59 -10.65 3.10 1.83
C GLU A 59 -10.78 2.31 3.13
N VAL A 60 -9.69 2.17 3.90
CA VAL A 60 -9.72 1.57 5.25
C VAL A 60 -10.41 2.49 6.27
N GLY A 61 -10.35 3.80 6.03
CA GLY A 61 -10.78 4.83 6.97
C GLY A 61 -9.58 5.29 7.80
N PRO A 62 -9.17 6.57 7.72
CA PRO A 62 -7.95 7.06 8.36
C PRO A 62 -7.97 6.89 9.89
N ASP A 63 -9.15 6.93 10.51
CA ASP A 63 -9.32 6.73 11.96
C ASP A 63 -9.06 5.28 12.41
N LYS A 64 -9.01 4.32 11.49
CA LYS A 64 -8.73 2.90 11.76
C LYS A 64 -7.28 2.51 11.47
N LEU A 65 -6.55 3.34 10.72
CA LEU A 65 -5.19 3.07 10.29
C LEU A 65 -4.20 3.32 11.45
N VAL A 66 -3.62 2.25 11.98
CA VAL A 66 -2.59 2.35 13.05
C VAL A 66 -1.18 2.31 12.50
N GLN A 67 -0.97 1.58 11.40
CA GLN A 67 0.35 1.41 10.83
C GLN A 67 0.26 1.21 9.32
N PHE A 68 1.22 1.81 8.62
CA PHE A 68 1.47 1.51 7.22
C PHE A 68 2.88 0.93 7.08
N VAL A 69 2.96 -0.26 6.50
CA VAL A 69 4.22 -0.98 6.26
C VAL A 69 4.42 -1.05 4.75
N THR A 70 5.59 -0.61 4.28
CA THR A 70 5.97 -0.69 2.87
C THR A 70 7.19 -1.56 2.70
N ASP A 71 7.54 -1.87 1.45
CA ASP A 71 8.88 -2.35 1.14
C ASP A 71 9.97 -1.37 1.63
N ASN A 72 11.21 -1.87 1.70
CA ASN A 72 12.38 -1.09 2.08
C ASN A 72 13.04 -0.36 0.88
N ALA A 73 12.32 -0.13 -0.21
CA ALA A 73 12.87 0.61 -1.34
C ALA A 73 13.14 2.08 -0.91
N PRO A 74 14.22 2.71 -1.42
CA PRO A 74 14.57 4.08 -1.06
C PRO A 74 13.43 5.09 -1.27
N ILE A 75 12.60 4.86 -2.31
CA ILE A 75 11.47 5.73 -2.62
C ILE A 75 10.37 5.66 -1.56
N CYS A 76 10.08 4.47 -1.03
CA CYS A 76 9.09 4.26 0.03
C CYS A 76 9.50 4.96 1.33
N LYS A 77 10.80 4.93 1.67
CA LYS A 77 11.34 5.69 2.80
C LYS A 77 11.15 7.20 2.64
N SER A 78 11.38 7.73 1.43
CA SER A 78 11.15 9.15 1.12
C SER A 78 9.67 9.53 1.25
N ILE A 79 8.78 8.70 0.70
CA ILE A 79 7.33 8.90 0.78
C ILE A 79 6.86 8.90 2.24
N GLY A 80 7.34 7.95 3.05
CA GLY A 80 7.00 7.82 4.48
C GLY A 80 7.27 9.08 5.31
N LEU A 81 8.30 9.85 4.97
CA LEU A 81 8.59 11.13 5.65
C LEU A 81 7.65 12.28 5.24
N SER A 82 6.86 12.07 4.19
CA SER A 82 6.01 13.09 3.58
C SER A 82 4.53 12.71 3.53
N LEU A 83 4.15 11.51 4.00
CA LEU A 83 2.78 11.00 3.97
C LEU A 83 1.85 11.77 4.90
#